data_AF-A0A2H0C6E4-F1
#
_entry.id   AF-A0A2H0C6E4-F1
#
_cell.length_a   1.000
_cell.length_b   1.000
_cell.length_c   1.000
_cell.angle_alpha   90.00
_cell.angle_beta   90.00
_cell.angle_gamma   90.00
#
_symmetry.space_group_name_H-M   'P 1'
#
loop_
_entity.id
_entity.type
_entity.pdbx_description
1 polymer ?
#
loop_
_entity_poly.entity_id
_entity_poly.type
_entity_poly.pdbx_seq_one_letter_code
_entity_poly.pdbx_strand_id
1 'polypeptide(L)'
;MATTRRSQHSSSEKTPICASFSRKGQRSRFRTTNHMYHHSSRAVRYCPFSMYTVFMHTYSLFLLSLFLVACGSTGTLDTMKEEESSKYLRPSDQEIKDMLSPLQYQVTQQEGTEPPFENEYWDNTEEGIYVDVISGEPLFSSTHKFKSGTGWPSFDRPLVEENVMEEKDFKLILPRTEVRSRYGDSHLGHVFSDGPKDTTGLRYCINSAALRFIPKDTLREEGYEEFTELFE
;
A
#
# COMPACT_ATOMS: atom_id res chain seq x y z
N MET A 1 57.46 -10.23 -31.42
CA MET A 1 57.40 -8.77 -31.13
C MET A 1 56.27 -8.61 -30.12
N ALA A 2 56.47 -8.13 -28.88
CA ALA A 2 56.98 -6.81 -28.47
C ALA A 2 56.06 -5.69 -28.99
N THR A 3 55.54 -4.78 -28.15
CA THR A 3 56.25 -3.99 -27.13
C THR A 3 55.55 -3.85 -25.75
N THR A 4 56.20 -3.14 -24.82
CA THR A 4 55.90 -3.06 -23.37
C THR A 4 55.97 -1.63 -22.83
N ARG A 5 55.09 -1.25 -21.89
CA ARG A 5 55.20 -0.18 -20.84
C ARG A 5 53.89 -0.18 -20.02
N ARG A 6 53.80 -0.13 -18.69
CA ARG A 6 54.72 0.03 -17.52
C ARG A 6 55.29 1.43 -17.21
N SER A 7 54.63 2.14 -16.28
CA SER A 7 55.18 3.04 -15.22
C SER A 7 53.98 3.49 -14.34
N GLN A 8 53.92 3.27 -13.01
CA GLN A 8 54.60 4.01 -11.92
C GLN A 8 54.10 5.47 -11.73
N HIS A 9 54.08 6.11 -10.55
CA HIS A 9 54.21 5.72 -9.12
C HIS A 9 54.19 7.01 -8.27
N SER A 10 53.53 7.06 -7.09
CA SER A 10 53.92 7.95 -5.97
C SER A 10 53.14 7.63 -4.67
N SER A 11 53.58 8.17 -3.54
CA SER A 11 53.04 8.01 -2.19
C SER A 11 53.28 9.28 -1.33
N SER A 12 52.94 9.23 -0.03
CA SER A 12 53.21 10.27 1.00
C SER A 12 52.25 11.50 1.00
N GLU A 13 51.96 12.21 2.12
CA GLU A 13 52.42 12.03 3.51
C GLU A 13 51.50 12.57 4.65
N LYS A 14 51.91 12.18 5.87
CA LYS A 14 51.59 12.47 7.29
C LYS A 14 50.85 13.77 7.72
N THR A 15 50.36 13.68 8.97
CA THR A 15 49.73 14.66 9.89
C THR A 15 50.79 15.44 10.73
N PRO A 16 50.50 16.17 11.86
CA PRO A 16 49.31 16.87 12.38
C PRO A 16 49.64 18.38 12.72
N ILE A 17 49.27 18.88 13.93
CA ILE A 17 49.60 20.18 14.63
C ILE A 17 48.51 21.29 14.50
N CYS A 18 48.16 22.11 15.51
CA CYS A 18 48.19 22.04 17.00
C CYS A 18 47.45 23.29 17.60
N ALA A 19 47.56 23.49 18.92
CA ALA A 19 47.38 24.72 19.72
C ALA A 19 46.03 24.96 20.43
N SER A 20 46.11 25.77 21.50
CA SER A 20 45.09 25.95 22.56
C SER A 20 45.21 27.38 23.17
N PHE A 21 44.73 27.57 24.42
CA PHE A 21 44.90 28.78 25.26
C PHE A 21 44.03 30.02 24.89
N SER A 22 43.70 30.99 25.79
CA SER A 22 43.26 30.93 27.21
C SER A 22 42.80 32.33 27.74
N ARG A 23 42.02 32.36 28.84
CA ARG A 23 41.79 33.48 29.80
C ARG A 23 41.12 34.80 29.34
N LYS A 24 40.03 35.19 30.05
CA LYS A 24 39.84 36.42 30.89
C LYS A 24 38.32 36.73 31.03
N GLY A 25 37.75 37.15 32.17
CA GLY A 25 38.21 37.07 33.57
C GLY A 25 38.29 38.39 34.36
N GLN A 26 37.15 39.01 34.72
CA GLN A 26 36.98 40.15 35.67
C GLN A 26 35.46 40.30 36.05
N ARG A 27 35.01 41.00 37.12
CA ARG A 27 35.43 41.13 38.54
C ARG A 27 34.52 42.13 39.33
N SER A 28 33.80 41.69 40.36
CA SER A 28 33.36 42.47 41.55
C SER A 28 32.90 41.47 42.63
N ARG A 29 33.30 41.51 43.92
CA ARG A 29 33.23 42.55 44.99
C ARG A 29 31.78 42.82 45.43
N PHE A 30 31.38 42.75 46.72
CA PHE A 30 32.09 42.71 48.03
C PHE A 30 31.34 41.79 49.05
N ARG A 31 31.98 41.14 50.05
CA ARG A 31 32.02 41.50 51.51
C ARG A 31 30.67 41.92 52.13
N THR A 32 30.20 41.47 53.31
CA THR A 32 30.72 40.61 54.44
C THR A 32 29.50 40.12 55.29
N THR A 33 29.50 39.31 56.36
CA THR A 33 30.52 38.85 57.36
C THR A 33 30.12 37.49 58.01
N ASN A 34 30.93 36.96 58.93
CA ASN A 34 30.63 35.85 59.87
C ASN A 34 29.63 36.33 60.98
N HIS A 35 29.07 35.53 61.92
CA HIS A 35 29.51 34.32 62.64
C HIS A 35 28.32 33.58 63.31
N MET A 36 28.36 32.24 63.39
CA MET A 36 28.13 31.48 64.65
C MET A 36 28.58 30.01 64.51
N TYR A 37 28.76 29.30 65.63
CA TYR A 37 29.44 27.99 65.70
C TYR A 37 28.50 26.79 65.94
N HIS A 38 29.04 25.60 65.66
CA HIS A 38 28.51 24.27 65.99
C HIS A 38 27.80 24.16 67.35
N HIS A 39 26.73 23.34 67.43
CA HIS A 39 26.89 21.99 68.02
C HIS A 39 25.83 20.95 67.60
N SER A 40 26.18 19.70 67.91
CA SER A 40 25.52 18.42 67.63
C SER A 40 24.03 18.33 67.96
N SER A 41 23.28 17.56 67.15
CA SER A 41 22.15 16.75 67.62
C SER A 41 21.97 15.50 66.74
N ARG A 42 21.46 14.42 67.34
CA ARG A 42 21.36 13.08 66.74
C ARG A 42 20.17 12.97 65.78
N ALA A 43 20.25 12.02 64.85
CA ALA A 43 19.19 11.74 63.89
C ALA A 43 17.86 11.36 64.59
N VAL A 44 16.79 12.09 64.24
CA VAL A 44 15.40 11.71 64.55
C VAL A 44 14.82 11.02 63.31
N ARG A 45 14.15 9.88 63.52
CA ARG A 45 13.61 9.03 62.44
C ARG A 45 12.28 9.62 61.95
N TYR A 46 12.19 9.97 60.67
CA TYR A 46 10.91 10.18 60.02
C TYR A 46 10.48 8.87 59.35
N CYS A 47 9.41 8.24 59.85
CA CYS A 47 8.75 7.15 59.15
C CYS A 47 7.88 7.71 58.00
N PRO A 48 7.81 7.03 56.85
CA PRO A 48 6.98 7.47 55.74
C PRO A 48 5.49 7.18 56.02
N PHE A 49 4.68 8.23 56.08
CA PHE A 49 3.22 8.10 56.14
C PHE A 49 2.57 9.13 55.19
N SER A 50 1.38 8.79 54.67
CA SER A 50 0.58 9.66 53.78
C SER A 50 1.17 10.01 52.40
N MET A 51 1.71 9.04 51.65
CA MET A 51 1.81 9.14 50.19
C MET A 51 0.70 8.37 49.44
N TYR A 52 0.18 7.28 50.04
CA TYR A 52 -0.91 6.46 49.46
C TYR A 52 -2.26 7.20 49.37
N THR A 53 -2.57 8.06 50.35
CA THR A 53 -3.84 8.80 50.44
C THR A 53 -4.08 9.72 49.25
N VAL A 54 -3.03 10.38 48.74
CA VAL A 54 -3.12 11.26 47.57
C VAL A 54 -3.38 10.44 46.30
N PHE A 55 -2.74 9.27 46.18
CA PHE A 55 -2.83 8.41 45.00
C PHE A 55 -4.20 7.72 44.85
N MET A 56 -4.88 7.43 45.96
CA MET A 56 -6.20 6.79 45.93
C MET A 56 -7.34 7.76 45.57
N HIS A 57 -7.25 9.03 45.98
CA HIS A 57 -8.27 10.03 45.62
C HIS A 57 -8.21 10.44 44.15
N THR A 58 -7.04 10.50 43.52
CA THR A 58 -6.94 10.75 42.07
C THR A 58 -7.49 9.58 41.25
N TYR A 59 -7.18 8.33 41.63
CA TYR A 59 -7.76 7.14 41.00
C TYR A 59 -9.29 7.09 41.12
N SER A 60 -9.86 7.44 42.28
CA SER A 60 -11.32 7.45 42.48
C SER A 60 -12.04 8.42 41.54
N LEU A 61 -11.47 9.61 41.29
CA LEU A 61 -12.02 10.57 40.34
C LEU A 61 -11.85 10.14 38.88
N PHE A 62 -10.72 9.50 38.54
CA PHE A 62 -10.45 9.01 37.19
C PHE A 62 -11.29 7.79 36.79
N LEU A 63 -11.70 6.97 37.77
CA LEU A 63 -12.64 5.87 37.53
C LEU A 63 -14.09 6.37 37.41
N LEU A 64 -14.44 7.47 38.08
CA LEU A 64 -15.78 8.07 37.99
C LEU A 64 -16.05 8.70 36.62
N SER A 65 -15.03 9.27 35.97
CA SER A 65 -15.16 9.80 34.60
C SER A 65 -15.33 8.70 33.55
N LEU A 66 -14.65 7.55 33.68
CA LEU A 66 -14.86 6.40 32.81
C LEU A 66 -16.31 5.89 32.88
N PHE A 67 -16.93 5.90 34.07
CA PHE A 67 -18.30 5.41 34.26
C PHE A 67 -19.38 6.28 33.60
N LEU A 68 -19.10 7.57 33.35
CA LEU A 68 -20.03 8.46 32.65
C LEU A 68 -19.90 8.38 31.11
N VAL A 69 -18.78 7.89 30.58
CA VAL A 69 -18.63 7.59 29.13
C VAL A 69 -19.41 6.33 28.76
N ALA A 70 -19.61 5.40 29.70
CA ALA A 70 -20.32 4.13 29.48
C ALA A 70 -21.85 4.24 29.32
N CYS A 71 -22.44 5.44 29.41
CA CYS A 71 -23.88 5.68 29.29
C CYS A 71 -24.16 6.93 28.44
N GLY A 72 -23.66 6.94 27.20
CA GLY A 72 -23.56 8.19 26.43
C GLY A 72 -23.51 8.10 24.90
N SER A 73 -23.85 6.97 24.26
CA SER A 73 -24.27 6.91 22.85
C SER A 73 -24.81 5.53 22.45
N THR A 74 -25.71 5.53 21.48
CA THR A 74 -26.07 4.41 20.60
C THR A 74 -24.81 3.70 20.07
N GLY A 75 -24.75 2.38 19.92
CA GLY A 75 -25.82 1.51 19.42
C GLY A 75 -25.76 1.50 17.89
N THR A 76 -25.26 0.40 17.31
CA THR A 76 -25.16 0.14 15.85
C THR A 76 -24.55 1.28 15.01
N LEU A 77 -23.21 1.33 14.96
CA LEU A 77 -22.43 2.06 13.95
C LEU A 77 -21.28 1.18 13.42
N ASP A 78 -21.59 -0.01 12.91
CA ASP A 78 -20.60 -0.91 12.27
C ASP A 78 -21.25 -2.02 11.40
N THR A 79 -22.52 -1.88 10.99
CA THR A 79 -23.25 -2.99 10.30
C THR A 79 -24.34 -2.52 9.33
N MET A 80 -24.15 -1.36 8.70
CA MET A 80 -24.85 -0.98 7.47
C MET A 80 -23.86 -0.26 6.55
N LYS A 81 -22.92 -1.01 5.97
CA LYS A 81 -22.41 -0.64 4.65
C LYS A 81 -23.57 -0.94 3.69
N GLU A 82 -24.01 0.05 2.95
CA GLU A 82 -25.22 -0.06 2.12
C GLU A 82 -25.09 -1.18 1.09
N GLU A 83 -26.17 -1.94 0.88
CA GLU A 83 -26.43 -2.57 -0.42
C GLU A 83 -26.87 -1.47 -1.41
N GLU A 84 -25.91 -0.59 -1.73
CA GLU A 84 -25.92 0.16 -2.98
C GLU A 84 -26.06 -0.87 -4.11
N SER A 85 -27.17 -0.79 -4.84
CA SER A 85 -27.47 -1.69 -5.96
C SER A 85 -26.45 -1.46 -7.07
N SER A 86 -25.36 -2.23 -7.08
CA SER A 86 -24.23 -2.01 -7.98
C SER A 86 -24.62 -2.04 -9.45
N LYS A 87 -24.05 -1.11 -10.23
CA LYS A 87 -24.18 -1.01 -11.71
C LYS A 87 -23.83 -2.32 -12.42
N TYR A 88 -22.98 -3.13 -11.79
CA TYR A 88 -22.48 -4.42 -12.26
C TYR A 88 -22.92 -5.53 -11.30
N LEU A 89 -23.32 -6.68 -11.86
CA LEU A 89 -23.81 -7.85 -11.12
C LEU A 89 -23.31 -9.13 -11.81
N ARG A 90 -23.11 -10.21 -11.04
CA ARG A 90 -22.85 -11.55 -11.59
C ARG A 90 -24.16 -12.16 -12.14
N PRO A 91 -24.25 -12.56 -13.42
CA PRO A 91 -25.35 -13.37 -13.93
C PRO A 91 -25.38 -14.77 -13.28
N SER A 92 -26.46 -15.54 -13.47
CA SER A 92 -26.48 -16.92 -12.97
C SER A 92 -25.45 -17.80 -13.69
N ASP A 93 -24.98 -18.87 -13.03
CA ASP A 93 -23.97 -19.78 -13.62
C ASP A 93 -24.44 -20.42 -14.95
N GLN A 94 -25.76 -20.50 -15.19
CA GLN A 94 -26.32 -20.95 -16.46
C GLN A 94 -26.20 -19.87 -17.55
N GLU A 95 -26.51 -18.61 -17.23
CA GLU A 95 -26.33 -17.48 -18.16
C GLU A 95 -24.85 -17.28 -18.50
N ILE A 96 -23.95 -17.34 -17.51
CA ILE A 96 -22.50 -17.32 -17.70
C ILE A 96 -22.04 -18.43 -18.66
N LYS A 97 -22.60 -19.64 -18.50
CA LYS A 97 -22.25 -20.79 -19.34
C LYS A 97 -22.80 -20.70 -20.77
N ASP A 98 -23.93 -20.03 -20.97
CA ASP A 98 -24.55 -19.87 -22.28
C ASP A 98 -24.02 -18.64 -23.05
N MET A 99 -23.49 -17.62 -22.36
CA MET A 99 -22.92 -16.41 -22.97
C MET A 99 -21.43 -16.52 -23.31
N LEU A 100 -20.64 -17.31 -22.56
CA LEU A 100 -19.19 -17.39 -22.73
C LEU A 100 -18.76 -18.46 -23.73
N SER A 101 -17.71 -18.18 -24.50
CA SER A 101 -16.99 -19.22 -25.25
C SER A 101 -16.29 -20.21 -24.30
N PRO A 102 -15.96 -21.43 -24.76
CA PRO A 102 -15.30 -22.44 -23.91
C PRO A 102 -14.00 -21.95 -23.26
N LEU A 103 -13.21 -21.10 -23.94
CA LEU A 103 -11.97 -20.54 -23.39
C LEU A 103 -12.27 -19.50 -22.31
N GLN A 104 -13.21 -18.58 -22.54
CA GLN A 104 -13.60 -17.56 -21.56
C GLN A 104 -14.19 -18.19 -20.30
N TYR A 105 -15.01 -19.25 -20.45
CA TYR A 105 -15.52 -20.02 -19.32
C TYR A 105 -14.40 -20.76 -18.56
N GLN A 106 -13.49 -21.43 -19.28
CA GLN A 106 -12.36 -22.13 -18.67
C GLN A 106 -11.45 -21.16 -17.90
N VAL A 107 -11.15 -19.98 -18.46
CA VAL A 107 -10.34 -18.96 -17.79
C VAL A 107 -11.08 -18.43 -16.57
N THR A 108 -12.24 -17.78 -16.75
CA THR A 108 -12.91 -17.05 -15.66
C THR A 108 -13.48 -17.93 -14.56
N GLN A 109 -14.04 -19.10 -14.90
CA GLN A 109 -14.77 -19.97 -13.96
C GLN A 109 -13.99 -21.22 -13.51
N GLN A 110 -12.86 -21.53 -14.14
CA GLN A 110 -12.04 -22.71 -13.81
C GLN A 110 -10.56 -22.37 -13.57
N GLU A 111 -10.22 -21.08 -13.44
CA GLU A 111 -8.85 -20.55 -13.27
C GLU A 111 -7.88 -21.01 -14.37
N GLY A 112 -8.41 -21.20 -15.58
CA GLY A 112 -7.61 -21.46 -16.76
C GLY A 112 -6.68 -20.30 -17.07
N THR A 113 -5.59 -20.59 -17.79
CA THR A 113 -4.72 -19.57 -18.37
C THR A 113 -4.66 -19.78 -19.88
N GLU A 114 -4.92 -18.72 -20.66
CA GLU A 114 -4.84 -18.76 -22.12
C GLU A 114 -3.38 -18.87 -22.58
N PRO A 115 -3.09 -19.34 -23.81
CA PRO A 115 -1.72 -19.44 -24.28
C PRO A 115 -1.08 -18.05 -24.50
N PRO A 116 0.21 -17.87 -24.18
CA PRO A 116 0.90 -16.60 -24.41
C PRO A 116 1.08 -16.34 -25.90
N PHE A 117 0.91 -15.09 -26.33
CA PHE A 117 0.99 -14.60 -27.72
C PHE A 117 -0.08 -15.16 -28.69
N GLU A 118 -0.95 -16.06 -28.25
CA GLU A 118 -2.08 -16.61 -29.04
C GLU A 118 -3.42 -16.19 -28.41
N ASN A 119 -3.57 -14.89 -28.14
CA ASN A 119 -4.75 -14.29 -27.50
C ASN A 119 -5.04 -12.88 -28.08
N GLU A 120 -6.17 -12.29 -27.71
CA GLU A 120 -6.71 -11.10 -28.41
C GLU A 120 -6.03 -9.78 -28.02
N TYR A 121 -5.53 -9.64 -26.78
CA TYR A 121 -5.15 -8.33 -26.23
C TYR A 121 -3.68 -8.18 -25.82
N TRP A 122 -2.79 -9.18 -26.00
CA TRP A 122 -1.37 -9.02 -25.64
C TRP A 122 -0.70 -7.84 -26.37
N ASP A 123 -0.90 -7.69 -27.69
CA ASP A 123 -0.31 -6.64 -28.52
C ASP A 123 -1.23 -5.44 -28.81
N ASN A 124 -2.52 -5.49 -28.47
CA ASN A 124 -3.45 -4.35 -28.60
C ASN A 124 -2.85 -3.06 -28.00
N THR A 125 -2.87 -1.97 -28.78
CA THR A 125 -2.41 -0.62 -28.40
C THR A 125 -3.45 0.48 -28.66
N GLU A 126 -4.72 0.14 -28.81
CA GLU A 126 -5.80 1.11 -29.03
C GLU A 126 -6.17 1.88 -27.73
N GLU A 127 -6.68 3.10 -27.88
CA GLU A 127 -7.19 3.90 -26.76
C GLU A 127 -8.56 3.37 -26.34
N GLY A 128 -8.74 3.10 -25.05
CA GLY A 128 -9.95 2.47 -24.52
C GLY A 128 -9.74 1.73 -23.19
N ILE A 129 -10.80 1.12 -22.68
CA ILE A 129 -10.80 0.39 -21.40
C ILE A 129 -11.03 -1.10 -21.60
N TYR A 130 -10.67 -1.89 -20.59
CA TYR A 130 -10.92 -3.32 -20.54
C TYR A 130 -11.87 -3.60 -19.38
N VAL A 131 -13.03 -4.16 -19.68
CA VAL A 131 -14.07 -4.52 -18.71
C VAL A 131 -14.12 -6.04 -18.50
N ASP A 132 -14.71 -6.51 -17.40
CA ASP A 132 -14.99 -7.94 -17.20
C ASP A 132 -15.94 -8.43 -18.31
N VAL A 133 -15.59 -9.57 -18.92
CA VAL A 133 -16.41 -10.24 -19.94
C VAL A 133 -17.77 -10.72 -19.40
N ILE A 134 -17.91 -10.88 -18.08
CA ILE A 134 -19.14 -11.32 -17.40
C ILE A 134 -19.97 -10.14 -16.89
N SER A 135 -19.43 -9.34 -15.95
CA SER A 135 -20.20 -8.31 -15.22
C SER A 135 -20.25 -6.96 -15.95
N GLY A 136 -19.35 -6.73 -16.92
CA GLY A 136 -19.13 -5.42 -17.53
C GLY A 136 -18.43 -4.40 -16.61
N GLU A 137 -17.93 -4.79 -15.44
CA GLU A 137 -17.24 -3.83 -14.56
C GLU A 137 -15.90 -3.37 -15.17
N PRO A 138 -15.54 -2.08 -15.09
CA PRO A 138 -14.30 -1.56 -15.66
C PRO A 138 -13.10 -1.98 -14.81
N LEU A 139 -12.18 -2.76 -15.40
CA LEU A 139 -11.05 -3.37 -14.69
C LEU A 139 -9.73 -2.66 -14.96
N PHE A 140 -9.42 -2.35 -16.23
CA PHE A 140 -8.12 -1.77 -16.64
C PHE A 140 -8.28 -0.73 -17.76
N SER A 141 -7.26 0.11 -17.96
CA SER A 141 -7.20 1.09 -19.06
C SER A 141 -5.99 0.82 -19.95
N SER A 142 -6.08 1.12 -21.26
CA SER A 142 -4.90 1.09 -22.11
C SER A 142 -3.84 2.14 -21.74
N THR A 143 -4.21 3.22 -21.03
CA THR A 143 -3.24 4.18 -20.44
C THR A 143 -2.34 3.56 -19.37
N HIS A 144 -2.77 2.46 -18.75
CA HIS A 144 -2.01 1.70 -17.76
C HIS A 144 -1.35 0.43 -18.35
N LYS A 145 -1.58 0.14 -19.64
CA LYS A 145 -1.08 -1.06 -20.34
C LYS A 145 0.34 -0.86 -20.82
N PHE A 146 1.20 -1.87 -20.64
CA PHE A 146 2.60 -1.81 -21.07
C PHE A 146 3.09 -3.10 -21.73
N LYS A 147 4.16 -3.00 -22.51
CA LYS A 147 4.77 -4.15 -23.21
C LYS A 147 5.70 -4.91 -22.26
N SER A 148 5.12 -5.82 -21.49
CA SER A 148 5.83 -6.71 -20.55
C SER A 148 6.70 -7.79 -21.22
N GLY A 149 6.34 -8.19 -22.44
CA GLY A 149 6.99 -9.29 -23.16
C GLY A 149 6.62 -10.70 -22.65
N THR A 150 5.61 -10.84 -21.78
CA THR A 150 5.19 -12.15 -21.25
C THR A 150 4.25 -12.92 -22.17
N GLY A 151 3.58 -12.24 -23.11
CA GLY A 151 2.59 -12.83 -24.02
C GLY A 151 1.13 -12.69 -23.59
N TRP A 152 0.85 -11.91 -22.54
CA TRP A 152 -0.50 -11.58 -22.05
C TRP A 152 -0.64 -10.07 -21.85
N PRO A 153 -1.85 -9.48 -21.98
CA PRO A 153 -2.08 -8.08 -21.63
C PRO A 153 -1.61 -7.80 -20.20
N SER A 154 -0.83 -6.75 -20.03
CA SER A 154 -0.11 -6.43 -18.80
C SER A 154 -0.31 -4.97 -18.44
N PHE A 155 -0.77 -4.72 -17.22
CA PHE A 155 -1.12 -3.38 -16.70
C PHE A 155 -0.34 -3.07 -15.43
N ASP A 156 -0.08 -1.79 -15.15
CA ASP A 156 0.64 -1.37 -13.93
C ASP A 156 -0.28 -1.15 -12.72
N ARG A 157 -1.59 -0.97 -12.94
CA ARG A 157 -2.65 -0.79 -11.92
C ARG A 157 -4.06 -1.04 -12.50
N PRO A 158 -5.08 -1.29 -11.67
CA PRO A 158 -6.49 -1.24 -12.04
C PRO A 158 -6.94 0.13 -12.59
N LEU A 159 -8.05 0.18 -13.32
CA LEU A 159 -8.74 1.43 -13.64
C LEU A 159 -9.58 1.92 -12.46
N VAL A 160 -10.24 1.00 -11.76
CA VAL A 160 -10.93 1.23 -10.48
C VAL A 160 -10.41 0.18 -9.51
N GLU A 161 -9.73 0.61 -8.44
CA GLU A 161 -9.17 -0.28 -7.42
C GLU A 161 -10.27 -1.14 -6.79
N GLU A 162 -11.43 -0.54 -6.55
CA GLU A 162 -12.64 -1.15 -6.03
C GLU A 162 -13.35 -2.11 -7.00
N ASN A 163 -12.85 -2.36 -8.21
CA ASN A 163 -13.35 -3.42 -9.10
C ASN A 163 -12.41 -4.64 -9.16
N VAL A 164 -11.22 -4.55 -8.57
CA VAL A 164 -10.23 -5.63 -8.55
C VAL A 164 -10.09 -6.22 -7.13
N MET A 165 -9.87 -7.53 -7.06
CA MET A 165 -9.64 -8.29 -5.85
C MET A 165 -8.30 -9.03 -5.94
N GLU A 166 -7.50 -8.95 -4.89
CA GLU A 166 -6.20 -9.63 -4.78
C GLU A 166 -6.24 -10.73 -3.71
N GLU A 167 -6.07 -11.99 -4.13
CA GLU A 167 -6.11 -13.17 -3.26
C GLU A 167 -4.80 -13.96 -3.31
N LYS A 168 -4.47 -14.72 -2.26
CA LYS A 168 -3.19 -15.44 -2.19
C LYS A 168 -3.34 -16.87 -2.72
N ASP A 169 -2.83 -17.09 -3.92
CA ASP A 169 -2.73 -18.41 -4.55
C ASP A 169 -1.58 -19.22 -3.94
N PHE A 170 -1.94 -20.36 -3.35
CA PHE A 170 -1.01 -21.34 -2.76
C PHE A 170 -0.95 -22.67 -3.56
N LYS A 171 -1.49 -22.71 -4.79
CA LYS A 171 -1.58 -23.93 -5.61
C LYS A 171 -0.26 -24.32 -6.28
N LEU A 172 0.71 -23.40 -6.31
CA LEU A 172 2.08 -23.62 -6.81
C LEU A 172 3.13 -23.51 -5.70
N ILE A 173 4.33 -24.04 -5.96
CA ILE A 173 5.47 -24.07 -5.02
C ILE A 173 5.92 -22.66 -4.59
N LEU A 174 5.75 -21.67 -5.48
CA LEU A 174 5.88 -20.26 -5.17
C LEU A 174 4.48 -19.66 -5.09
N PRO A 175 4.09 -19.00 -3.98
CA PRO A 175 2.79 -18.37 -3.89
C PRO A 175 2.71 -17.20 -4.87
N ARG A 176 1.54 -17.04 -5.49
CA ARG A 176 1.21 -15.90 -6.35
C ARG A 176 0.11 -15.07 -5.68
N THR A 177 -0.09 -13.85 -6.15
CA THR A 177 -1.33 -13.13 -5.87
C THR A 177 -2.23 -13.30 -7.10
N GLU A 178 -3.34 -14.03 -6.93
CA GLU A 178 -4.43 -14.13 -7.90
C GLU A 178 -5.16 -12.78 -7.97
N VAL A 179 -5.63 -12.45 -9.17
CA VAL A 179 -6.39 -11.24 -9.48
C VAL A 179 -7.77 -11.67 -9.98
N ARG A 180 -8.83 -11.19 -9.32
CA ARG A 180 -10.24 -11.48 -9.65
C ARG A 180 -11.04 -10.18 -9.82
N SER A 181 -12.14 -10.21 -10.56
CA SER A 181 -13.11 -9.11 -10.60
C SER A 181 -14.02 -9.12 -9.36
N ARG A 182 -14.55 -7.97 -8.94
CA ARG A 182 -15.33 -7.88 -7.69
C ARG A 182 -16.80 -8.23 -7.89
N TYR A 183 -17.42 -7.77 -8.97
CA TYR A 183 -18.85 -8.00 -9.22
C TYR A 183 -19.11 -9.25 -10.06
N GLY A 184 -18.19 -9.64 -10.96
CA GLY A 184 -18.29 -10.88 -11.74
C GLY A 184 -17.78 -12.13 -11.03
N ASP A 185 -16.83 -11.99 -10.10
CA ASP A 185 -16.01 -13.09 -9.57
C ASP A 185 -15.38 -13.93 -10.70
N SER A 186 -14.84 -13.22 -11.71
CA SER A 186 -14.06 -13.78 -12.81
C SER A 186 -12.60 -13.93 -12.36
N HIS A 187 -12.00 -15.11 -12.55
CA HIS A 187 -10.54 -15.22 -12.54
C HIS A 187 -9.96 -14.39 -13.69
N LEU A 188 -9.15 -13.37 -13.37
CA LEU A 188 -8.54 -12.48 -14.35
C LEU A 188 -7.10 -12.91 -14.67
N GLY A 189 -6.32 -13.23 -13.63
CA GLY A 189 -4.93 -13.62 -13.77
C GLY A 189 -4.14 -13.48 -12.47
N HIS A 190 -2.93 -12.91 -12.55
CA HIS A 190 -2.02 -12.79 -11.39
C HIS A 190 -1.25 -11.46 -11.40
N VAL A 191 -0.99 -10.90 -10.22
CA VAL A 191 -0.15 -9.69 -10.06
C VAL A 191 1.25 -10.04 -9.53
N PHE A 192 2.25 -9.35 -10.06
CA PHE A 192 3.67 -9.55 -9.79
C PHE A 192 4.37 -8.22 -9.47
N SER A 193 5.45 -8.25 -8.70
CA SER A 193 6.26 -7.08 -8.33
C SER A 193 7.49 -6.84 -9.24
N ASP A 194 7.34 -7.18 -10.52
CA ASP A 194 8.36 -7.08 -11.56
C ASP A 194 8.00 -6.07 -12.67
N GLY A 195 7.07 -5.16 -12.39
CA GLY A 195 6.57 -4.14 -13.32
C GLY A 195 7.42 -2.86 -13.42
N PRO A 196 6.91 -1.82 -14.11
CA PRO A 196 7.63 -0.57 -14.36
C PRO A 196 7.90 0.20 -13.06
N LYS A 197 9.19 0.38 -12.74
CA LYS A 197 9.63 0.99 -11.45
C LYS A 197 9.49 2.51 -11.41
N ASP A 198 9.23 3.11 -12.55
CA ASP A 198 8.89 4.51 -12.78
C ASP A 198 7.40 4.79 -12.52
N THR A 199 6.57 3.76 -12.34
CA THR A 199 5.14 3.90 -12.02
C THR A 199 4.76 3.24 -10.68
N THR A 200 4.31 1.98 -10.67
CA THR A 200 3.89 1.24 -9.46
C THR A 200 4.89 0.16 -9.05
N GLY A 201 5.74 -0.32 -9.97
CA GLY A 201 6.51 -1.55 -9.81
C GLY A 201 5.68 -2.84 -9.91
N LEU A 202 4.37 -2.74 -10.15
CA LEU A 202 3.46 -3.87 -10.27
C LEU A 202 3.17 -4.25 -11.73
N ARG A 203 2.86 -5.52 -11.95
CA ARG A 203 2.42 -6.07 -13.23
C ARG A 203 1.21 -6.96 -12.99
N TYR A 204 0.03 -6.44 -13.26
CA TYR A 204 -1.21 -7.21 -13.40
C TYR A 204 -1.14 -7.93 -14.75
N CYS A 205 -0.95 -9.25 -14.72
CA CYS A 205 -0.83 -10.11 -15.89
C CYS A 205 -2.14 -10.87 -16.08
N ILE A 206 -2.91 -10.46 -17.08
CA ILE A 206 -4.34 -10.78 -17.21
C ILE A 206 -4.59 -11.62 -18.46
N ASN A 207 -5.58 -12.50 -18.42
CA ASN A 207 -6.04 -13.22 -19.60
C ASN A 207 -6.97 -12.33 -20.44
N SER A 208 -6.72 -12.22 -21.74
CA SER A 208 -7.61 -11.56 -22.70
C SER A 208 -9.02 -12.19 -22.67
N ALA A 209 -9.11 -13.51 -22.51
CA ALA A 209 -10.36 -14.25 -22.38
C ALA A 209 -11.12 -14.01 -21.05
N ALA A 210 -10.60 -13.16 -20.15
CA ALA A 210 -11.36 -12.64 -19.00
C ALA A 210 -11.87 -11.19 -19.23
N LEU A 211 -11.51 -10.58 -20.37
CA LEU A 211 -11.73 -9.18 -20.67
C LEU A 211 -12.62 -8.98 -21.90
N ARG A 212 -13.22 -7.80 -22.00
CA ARG A 212 -13.79 -7.23 -23.22
C ARG A 212 -13.24 -5.83 -23.40
N PHE A 213 -12.69 -5.52 -24.58
CA PHE A 213 -12.17 -4.17 -24.86
C PHE A 213 -13.29 -3.23 -25.33
N ILE A 214 -13.27 -1.99 -24.83
CA ILE A 214 -14.17 -0.89 -25.20
C ILE A 214 -13.31 0.23 -25.79
N PRO A 215 -13.35 0.47 -27.11
CA PRO A 215 -12.66 1.59 -27.73
C PRO A 215 -13.11 2.94 -27.14
N LYS A 216 -12.18 3.88 -27.01
CA LYS A 216 -12.41 5.28 -26.58
C LYS A 216 -13.65 5.90 -27.21
N ASP A 217 -13.80 5.72 -28.52
CA ASP A 217 -14.87 6.34 -29.31
C ASP A 217 -16.26 5.77 -28.99
N THR A 218 -16.39 4.55 -28.45
CA THR A 218 -17.67 3.94 -28.06
C THR A 218 -17.99 4.03 -26.57
N LEU A 219 -17.06 4.49 -25.72
CA LEU A 219 -17.22 4.58 -24.26
C LEU A 219 -18.58 5.17 -23.82
N ARG A 220 -18.97 6.30 -24.41
CA ARG A 220 -20.24 6.99 -24.09
C ARG A 220 -21.47 6.21 -24.57
N GLU A 221 -21.37 5.52 -25.71
CA GLU A 221 -22.48 4.74 -26.28
C GLU A 221 -22.71 3.43 -25.50
N GLU A 222 -21.63 2.85 -24.94
CA GLU A 222 -21.68 1.65 -24.10
C GLU A 222 -21.90 1.92 -22.60
N GLY A 223 -22.08 3.18 -22.19
CA GLY A 223 -22.40 3.55 -20.80
C GLY A 223 -21.20 3.62 -19.86
N TYR A 224 -20.01 3.92 -20.39
CA TYR A 224 -18.74 4.14 -19.69
C TYR A 224 -18.26 5.61 -19.86
N GLU A 225 -19.20 6.57 -19.93
CA GLU A 225 -18.88 7.98 -20.17
C GLU A 225 -18.01 8.61 -19.08
N GLU A 226 -18.05 8.06 -17.87
CA GLU A 226 -17.21 8.46 -16.74
C GLU A 226 -15.69 8.27 -16.97
N PHE A 227 -15.30 7.55 -18.03
CA PHE A 227 -13.89 7.32 -18.39
C PHE A 227 -13.44 8.04 -19.67
N THR A 228 -14.27 8.88 -20.32
CA THR A 228 -13.84 9.55 -21.58
C THR A 228 -12.70 10.55 -21.36
N GLU A 229 -12.71 11.28 -20.24
CA GLU A 229 -11.67 12.27 -19.88
C GLU A 229 -10.27 11.65 -19.68
N LEU A 230 -10.17 10.32 -19.54
CA LEU A 230 -8.89 9.61 -19.41
C LEU A 230 -8.04 9.62 -20.70
N PHE A 231 -8.63 10.04 -21.82
CA PHE A 231 -8.04 9.96 -23.16
C PHE A 231 -8.07 11.30 -23.94
N GLU A 232 -8.41 12.44 -23.31
CA GLU A 232 -8.50 13.77 -23.97
C GLU A 232 -7.17 14.55 -23.99
#